data_AF-A0A9R1D7U4-F1
#
_entry.id   AF-A0A9R1D7U4-F1
#
_cell.length_a   1.000
_cell.length_b   1.000
_cell.length_c   1.000
_cell.angle_alpha   90.00
_cell.angle_beta   90.00
_cell.angle_gamma   90.00
#
_symmetry.space_group_name_H-M   'P 1'
#
loop_
_entity.id
_entity.type
_entity.pdbx_description
1 polymer ?
#
loop_
_entity_poly.entity_id
_entity_poly.type
_entity_poly.pdbx_seq_one_letter_code
_entity_poly.pdbx_strand_id
1 'polypeptide(L)'
;MELKNLFHADDDRAVSPVIGVILMVAITVILAAVIGTFVLGLGEEVESNPSAGVTIDGTTATLNSLGPNTDGIKCSNYSNDANETTSVGQSIDCPNSNSVVAYRGSAGSAESEAVVQEF
;
A
#
# COMPACT_ATOMS: atom_id res chain seq x y z
N MET A 1 -29.29 54.39 31.31
CA MET A 1 -29.06 52.93 31.23
C MET A 1 -29.47 52.49 29.83
N GLU A 2 -28.66 52.61 28.78
CA GLU A 2 -27.21 52.34 28.58
C GLU A 2 -26.84 50.84 28.76
N LEU A 3 -27.60 49.91 28.17
CA LEU A 3 -27.32 48.46 28.26
C LEU A 3 -27.55 47.66 26.95
N LYS A 4 -27.84 48.31 25.82
CA LYS A 4 -28.25 47.59 24.58
C LYS A 4 -27.24 47.66 23.42
N ASN A 5 -26.13 48.38 23.60
CA ASN A 5 -25.10 48.57 22.56
C ASN A 5 -23.76 47.87 22.85
N LEU A 6 -23.70 47.00 23.86
CA LEU A 6 -22.46 46.30 24.26
C LEU A 6 -22.32 44.88 23.68
N PHE A 7 -23.27 44.39 22.88
CA PHE A 7 -23.26 43.02 22.35
C PHE A 7 -23.28 42.92 20.80
N HIS A 8 -23.18 44.04 20.08
CA HIS A 8 -23.09 44.04 18.61
C HIS A 8 -21.75 44.60 18.09
N ALA A 9 -20.73 44.69 18.95
CA ALA A 9 -19.44 45.31 18.61
C ALA A 9 -18.33 44.32 18.22
N ASP A 10 -18.55 43.00 18.29
CA ASP A 10 -17.44 42.03 18.25
C ASP A 10 -17.49 40.93 17.17
N ASP A 11 -18.60 40.76 16.44
CA ASP A 11 -18.71 39.65 15.46
C ASP A 11 -18.42 40.03 14.00
N ASP A 12 -18.44 41.32 13.67
CA ASP A 12 -18.01 41.82 12.37
C ASP A 12 -16.61 42.42 12.48
N ARG A 13 -15.62 41.59 12.85
CA ARG A 13 -14.23 41.91 12.50
C ARG A 13 -14.16 41.93 10.98
N ALA A 14 -14.41 43.10 10.40
CA ALA A 14 -14.17 43.41 9.01
C ALA A 14 -12.68 43.14 8.74
N VAL A 15 -12.40 41.91 8.35
CA VAL A 15 -11.09 41.52 7.83
C VAL A 15 -10.80 42.45 6.67
N SER A 16 -9.69 43.16 6.74
CA SER A 16 -9.29 44.02 5.62
C SER A 16 -9.19 43.14 4.37
N PRO A 17 -9.56 43.64 3.18
CA PRO A 17 -9.58 42.83 1.95
C PRO A 17 -8.31 42.02 1.72
N VAL A 18 -7.16 42.56 2.14
CA VAL A 18 -5.86 41.90 2.05
C VAL A 18 -5.68 40.79 3.09
N ILE A 19 -6.07 41.03 4.35
CA ILE A 19 -5.94 40.02 5.41
C ILE A 19 -6.93 38.88 5.18
N GLY A 20 -8.14 39.17 4.68
CA GLY A 20 -9.12 38.13 4.32
C GLY A 20 -8.59 37.18 3.24
N VAL A 21 -7.94 37.72 2.21
CA VAL A 21 -7.33 36.91 1.13
C VAL A 21 -6.19 36.05 1.67
N ILE A 22 -5.31 36.61 2.50
CA ILE A 22 -4.20 35.84 3.07
C ILE A 22 -4.72 34.70 3.95
N LEU A 23 -5.72 34.96 4.80
CA LEU A 23 -6.30 33.94 5.67
C LEU A 23 -7.03 32.84 4.88
N MET A 24 -7.75 33.21 3.82
CA MET A 24 -8.43 32.26 2.94
C MET A 24 -7.43 31.38 2.16
N VAL A 25 -6.36 31.97 1.64
CA VAL A 25 -5.32 31.23 0.92
C VAL A 25 -4.55 30.32 1.86
N ALA A 26 -4.20 30.79 3.06
CA ALA A 26 -3.44 29.99 4.02
C ALA A 26 -4.17 28.68 4.39
N ILE A 27 -5.45 28.74 4.74
CA ILE A 27 -6.19 27.55 5.14
C ILE A 27 -6.42 26.58 3.98
N THR A 28 -6.71 27.09 2.78
CA THR A 28 -6.93 26.25 1.59
C THR A 28 -5.64 25.54 1.15
N VAL A 29 -4.49 26.21 1.23
CA VAL A 29 -3.18 25.60 0.95
C VAL A 29 -2.85 24.48 1.94
N ILE A 30 -3.11 24.69 3.24
CA ILE A 30 -2.91 23.65 4.25
C ILE A 30 -3.81 22.45 3.98
N LEU A 31 -5.12 22.67 3.76
CA LEU A 31 -6.06 21.58 3.50
C LEU A 31 -5.71 20.81 2.21
N ALA A 32 -5.33 21.51 1.15
CA ALA A 32 -4.93 20.89 -0.11
C ALA A 32 -3.67 20.04 0.06
N ALA A 33 -2.65 20.54 0.76
CA ALA A 33 -1.41 19.81 1.02
C ALA A 33 -1.66 18.55 1.86
N VAL A 34 -2.44 18.68 2.93
CA VAL A 34 -2.76 17.58 3.85
C VAL A 34 -3.55 16.49 3.12
N ILE A 35 -4.63 16.84 2.44
CA ILE A 35 -5.44 15.86 1.68
C ILE A 35 -4.61 15.24 0.55
N GLY A 36 -3.72 16.00 -0.11
CA GLY A 36 -2.82 15.46 -1.13
C GLY A 36 -1.93 14.34 -0.60
N THR A 37 -1.35 14.50 0.60
CA THR A 37 -0.58 13.44 1.25
C THR A 37 -1.42 12.24 1.67
N PHE A 38 -2.65 12.45 2.13
CA PHE A 38 -3.56 11.35 2.47
C PHE A 38 -4.01 10.57 1.23
N VAL A 39 -4.31 11.25 0.12
CA VAL A 39 -4.71 10.60 -1.14
C VAL A 39 -3.54 9.83 -1.75
N LEU A 40 -2.33 10.37 -1.71
CA LEU A 40 -1.15 9.68 -2.21
C LEU A 40 -0.77 8.47 -1.34
N GLY A 41 -0.87 8.60 -0.01
CA GLY A 41 -0.61 7.50 0.92
C GLY A 41 -1.60 6.32 0.79
N LEU A 42 -2.84 6.58 0.38
CA LEU A 42 -3.80 5.52 0.05
C LEU A 42 -3.45 4.77 -1.26
N GLY A 43 -2.61 5.33 -2.12
CA GLY A 43 -2.15 4.65 -3.33
C GLY A 43 -1.17 3.51 -3.03
N GLU A 44 -0.31 3.70 -2.03
CA GLU A 44 0.73 2.74 -1.63
C GLU A 44 0.14 1.54 -0.85
N GLU A 45 -0.88 1.76 -0.03
CA GLU A 45 -1.54 0.68 0.74
C GLU A 45 -2.50 -0.18 -0.11
N VAL A 46 -2.89 0.31 -1.29
CA VAL A 46 -3.75 -0.42 -2.25
C VAL A 46 -2.94 -1.33 -3.18
N GLU A 47 -1.61 -1.22 -3.20
CA GLU A 47 -0.77 -2.24 -3.82
C GLU A 47 -0.77 -3.50 -2.94
N SER A 48 -1.85 -4.27 -3.03
CA SER A 48 -2.00 -5.54 -2.32
C SER A 48 -0.78 -6.41 -2.59
N ASN A 49 -0.06 -6.75 -1.52
CA ASN A 49 1.02 -7.72 -1.59
C ASN A 49 0.55 -9.00 -2.31
N PRO A 50 1.39 -9.57 -3.19
CA PRO A 50 1.05 -10.82 -3.85
C PRO A 50 0.78 -11.89 -2.78
N SER A 51 -0.32 -12.62 -2.91
CA SER A 51 -0.66 -13.75 -2.04
C SER A 51 -0.85 -15.00 -2.88
N ALA A 52 -0.44 -16.17 -2.36
CA ALA A 52 -0.68 -17.46 -2.99
C ALA A 52 -0.95 -18.51 -1.92
N GLY A 53 -1.88 -19.42 -2.20
CA GLY A 53 -2.10 -20.62 -1.41
C GLY A 53 -1.14 -21.70 -1.88
N VAL A 54 -0.19 -22.08 -1.02
CA VAL A 54 0.81 -23.11 -1.30
C VAL A 54 0.70 -24.20 -0.23
N THR A 55 0.75 -25.46 -0.65
CA THR A 55 0.90 -26.60 0.27
C THR A 55 2.32 -27.12 0.17
N ILE A 56 2.98 -27.31 1.31
CA ILE A 56 4.36 -27.78 1.38
C ILE A 56 4.39 -29.20 1.96
N ASP A 57 4.95 -30.12 1.18
CA ASP A 57 5.20 -31.51 1.56
C ASP A 57 6.71 -31.76 1.56
N GLY A 58 7.33 -31.62 2.74
CA GLY A 58 8.78 -31.74 2.90
C GLY A 58 9.52 -30.61 2.20
N THR A 59 10.21 -30.91 1.10
CA THR A 59 10.91 -29.91 0.27
C THR A 59 10.07 -29.45 -0.92
N THR A 60 8.96 -30.11 -1.23
CA THR A 60 8.14 -29.81 -2.40
C THR A 60 7.02 -28.84 -2.06
N ALA A 61 6.92 -27.73 -2.79
CA ALA A 61 5.86 -26.74 -2.68
C ALA A 61 4.90 -26.88 -3.88
N THR A 62 3.61 -27.04 -3.60
CA THR A 62 2.54 -27.14 -4.60
C THR A 62 1.71 -25.86 -4.57
N LEU A 63 1.39 -25.25 -5.73
CA LEU A 63 0.40 -24.17 -5.73
C LEU A 63 -1.01 -24.74 -5.74
N ASN A 64 -1.83 -24.24 -4.83
CA ASN A 64 -3.26 -24.51 -4.78
C ASN A 64 -4.08 -23.32 -5.30
N SER A 65 -3.59 -22.09 -5.14
CA SER A 65 -4.31 -20.88 -5.57
C SER A 65 -3.35 -19.70 -5.74
N LEU A 66 -3.62 -18.83 -6.71
CA LEU A 66 -3.01 -17.50 -6.80
C LEU A 66 -4.02 -16.45 -6.33
N GLY A 67 -3.55 -15.49 -5.54
CA GLY A 67 -4.31 -14.33 -5.10
C GLY A 67 -4.41 -13.26 -6.19
N PRO A 68 -5.29 -12.26 -5.99
CA PRO A 68 -5.34 -11.10 -6.86
C PRO A 68 -4.00 -10.38 -6.74
N ASN A 69 -3.31 -10.20 -7.87
CA ASN A 69 -1.98 -9.57 -7.95
C ASN A 69 -0.75 -10.49 -7.76
N THR A 70 -0.89 -11.81 -7.92
CA THR A 70 0.24 -12.75 -7.95
C THR A 70 0.42 -13.33 -9.35
N ASP A 71 1.65 -13.38 -9.85
CA ASP A 71 1.97 -14.00 -11.15
C ASP A 71 2.49 -15.43 -10.97
N GLY A 72 3.23 -15.68 -9.89
CA GLY A 72 3.74 -17.01 -9.57
C GLY A 72 4.29 -17.11 -8.16
N ILE A 73 4.78 -18.31 -7.83
CA ILE A 73 5.61 -18.54 -6.64
C ILE A 73 7.02 -18.91 -7.05
N LYS A 74 7.97 -18.61 -6.17
CA LYS A 74 9.36 -19.06 -6.26
C LYS A 74 9.88 -19.46 -4.89
N CYS A 75 10.95 -20.23 -4.85
CA CYS A 75 11.64 -20.49 -3.60
C CYS A 75 12.70 -19.40 -3.31
N SER A 76 12.76 -18.91 -2.07
CA SER A 76 13.55 -17.73 -1.65
C SER A 76 15.07 -17.78 -1.97
N ASN A 77 15.69 -18.97 -1.93
CA ASN A 77 17.14 -19.12 -2.17
C ASN A 77 17.52 -19.27 -3.66
N TYR A 78 16.55 -19.22 -4.59
CA TYR A 78 16.80 -19.36 -6.03
C TYR A 78 16.66 -18.00 -6.72
N SER A 79 17.75 -17.50 -7.29
CA SER A 79 17.85 -16.11 -7.77
C SER A 79 17.33 -15.87 -9.19
N ASN A 80 17.02 -16.90 -9.99
CA ASN A 80 16.56 -16.74 -11.37
C ASN A 80 15.78 -18.00 -11.79
N ASP A 81 14.47 -17.89 -12.09
CA ASP A 81 13.53 -18.80 -12.79
C ASP A 81 13.65 -20.34 -12.61
N ALA A 82 14.57 -20.82 -11.77
CA ALA A 82 15.02 -22.20 -11.72
C ALA A 82 14.12 -23.07 -10.85
N ASN A 83 13.13 -22.46 -10.19
CA ASN A 83 12.19 -23.10 -9.30
C ASN A 83 11.02 -22.14 -9.08
N GLU A 84 10.34 -21.82 -10.17
CA GLU A 84 9.12 -21.04 -10.16
C GLU A 84 7.99 -21.79 -10.83
N THR A 85 6.78 -21.37 -10.51
CA THR A 85 5.60 -21.85 -11.21
C THR A 85 4.49 -20.82 -11.09
N THR A 86 3.87 -20.57 -12.23
CA THR A 86 2.76 -19.63 -12.41
C THR A 86 1.42 -20.36 -12.56
N SER A 87 1.45 -21.70 -12.67
CA SER A 87 0.27 -22.53 -12.88
C SER A 87 -0.17 -23.25 -11.62
N VAL A 88 -1.45 -23.11 -11.28
CA VAL A 88 -2.08 -23.83 -10.16
C VAL A 88 -2.01 -25.35 -10.41
N GLY A 89 -1.67 -26.10 -9.37
CA GLY A 89 -1.56 -27.56 -9.41
C GLY A 89 -0.18 -28.09 -9.79
N GLN A 90 0.77 -27.21 -10.12
CA GLN A 90 2.17 -27.58 -10.30
C GLN A 90 2.91 -27.60 -8.97
N SER A 91 3.87 -28.51 -8.88
CA SER A 91 4.76 -28.68 -7.73
C SER A 91 6.19 -28.31 -8.13
N ILE A 92 6.84 -27.49 -7.31
CA ILE A 92 8.28 -27.20 -7.40
C ILE A 92 9.00 -27.79 -6.19
N ASP A 93 10.21 -28.32 -6.43
CA ASP A 93 11.03 -28.85 -5.35
C ASP A 93 12.01 -27.78 -4.86
N CYS A 94 11.92 -27.41 -3.60
CA CYS A 94 12.68 -26.35 -2.95
C CYS A 94 13.67 -26.92 -1.89
N PRO A 95 14.66 -27.76 -2.26
CA PRO A 95 15.46 -28.54 -1.31
C PRO A 95 16.34 -27.74 -0.36
N ASN A 96 16.65 -26.48 -0.67
CA ASN A 96 17.48 -25.60 0.15
C ASN A 96 16.83 -24.23 0.43
N SER A 97 15.51 -24.12 0.31
CA SER A 97 14.83 -22.83 0.51
C SER A 97 14.26 -22.72 1.90
N ASN A 98 14.40 -21.53 2.50
CA ASN A 98 13.88 -21.25 3.83
C ASN A 98 12.45 -20.68 3.81
N SER A 99 11.98 -20.25 2.65
CA SER A 99 10.61 -19.78 2.45
C SER A 99 10.18 -19.89 0.98
N VAL A 100 8.87 -20.00 0.77
CA VAL A 100 8.23 -19.83 -0.53
C VAL A 100 7.70 -18.40 -0.60
N VAL A 101 7.98 -17.73 -1.71
CA VAL A 101 7.67 -16.33 -1.93
C VAL A 101 6.75 -16.23 -3.14
N ALA A 102 5.62 -15.56 -2.97
CA ALA A 102 4.77 -15.15 -4.08
C ALA A 102 5.32 -13.85 -4.66
N TYR A 103 5.38 -13.75 -5.98
CA TYR A 103 5.83 -12.55 -6.66
C TYR A 103 4.78 -12.05 -7.64
N ARG A 104 4.86 -10.76 -7.93
CA ARG A 104 4.12 -10.10 -9.00
C ARG A 104 5.11 -9.58 -10.03
N GLY A 105 4.88 -9.87 -11.32
CA GLY A 105 5.77 -9.44 -12.39
C GLY A 105 6.81 -10.51 -12.70
N SER A 106 8.10 -10.17 -12.72
CA SER A 106 9.15 -11.13 -13.03
C SER A 106 9.74 -11.73 -11.74
N ALA A 107 10.07 -13.01 -11.71
CA ALA A 107 10.62 -13.68 -10.53
C ALA A 107 11.96 -13.13 -10.02
N GLY A 108 12.59 -12.20 -10.73
CA GLY A 108 13.80 -11.47 -10.29
C GLY A 108 13.60 -10.00 -9.91
N SER A 109 12.40 -9.43 -10.12
CA SER A 109 12.12 -8.04 -9.75
C SER A 109 11.62 -7.96 -8.31
N ALA A 110 12.42 -7.38 -7.42
CA ALA A 110 12.11 -7.16 -6.00
C ALA A 110 10.93 -6.18 -5.75
N GLU A 111 10.14 -5.86 -6.78
CA GLU A 111 9.17 -4.77 -6.77
C GLU A 111 7.85 -5.15 -6.09
N SER A 112 7.56 -6.45 -5.91
CA SER A 112 6.42 -6.90 -5.11
C SER A 112 6.58 -8.39 -4.80
N GLU A 113 7.17 -8.70 -3.63
CA GLU A 113 7.38 -10.06 -3.12
C GLU A 113 6.74 -10.18 -1.75
N ALA A 114 6.04 -11.29 -1.50
CA ALA A 114 5.50 -11.61 -0.18
C ALA A 114 5.79 -13.05 0.18
N VAL A 115 6.27 -13.26 1.40
CA VAL A 115 6.47 -14.59 1.94
C VAL A 115 5.10 -15.20 2.19
N VAL A 116 4.78 -16.26 1.47
CA VAL A 116 3.50 -16.97 1.60
C VAL A 116 3.58 -18.08 2.65
N GLN A 117 4.77 -18.65 2.84
CA GLN A 117 5.00 -19.70 3.83
C GLN A 117 6.49 -19.75 4.21
N GLU A 118 6.75 -19.79 5.52
CA GLU A 118 8.07 -20.12 6.07
C GLU A 118 8.14 -21.62 6.36
N PHE A 119 9.32 -22.21 6.18
CA PHE A 119 9.61 -23.62 6.50
C PHE A 119 10.06 -23.79 7.96
#